data_AF-A0ABD7PUH3-F1
#
_entry.id   AF-A0ABD7PUH3-F1
#
_cell.length_a   1.000
_cell.length_b   1.000
_cell.length_c   1.000
_cell.angle_alpha   90.00
_cell.angle_beta   90.00
_cell.angle_gamma   90.00
#
_symmetry.space_group_name_H-M   'P 1'
#
loop_
_entity.id
_entity.type
_entity.pdbx_description
1 polymer ?
#
loop_
_entity_poly.entity_id
_entity_poly.type
_entity_poly.pdbx_seq_one_letter_code
_entity_poly.pdbx_strand_id
1 'polypeptide(L)'
;MTVLSFQMKDSTVSRLNSLAEKRKLSPADIAVVAIGEFIEREERQLSEIEAAIREAERSDFASDEDVAAVLFKYTEIPSEK
;
A
#
# COMPACT_ATOMS: atom_id res chain seq x y z
N MET A 1 -10.69 19.29 -17.28
CA MET A 1 -9.23 19.06 -17.29
C MET A 1 -8.61 20.07 -16.36
N THR A 2 -7.89 19.63 -15.34
CA THR A 2 -7.27 20.52 -14.33
C THR A 2 -5.76 20.49 -14.52
N VAL A 3 -5.10 21.63 -14.45
CA VAL A 3 -3.63 21.74 -14.57
C VAL A 3 -3.08 22.05 -13.19
N LEU A 4 -2.10 21.25 -12.76
CA LEU A 4 -1.37 21.44 -11.52
C LEU A 4 0.11 21.62 -11.84
N SER A 5 0.74 22.60 -11.20
CA SER A 5 2.16 22.89 -11.33
C SER A 5 2.83 22.63 -9.99
N PHE A 6 3.89 21.82 -9.99
CA PHE A 6 4.60 21.42 -8.77
C PHE A 6 6.08 21.73 -8.89
N GLN A 7 6.70 22.07 -7.75
CA GLN A 7 8.16 22.08 -7.64
C GLN A 7 8.64 20.72 -7.15
N MET A 8 9.66 20.19 -7.81
CA MET A 8 10.24 18.88 -7.51
C MET A 8 11.74 19.02 -7.37
N LYS A 9 12.34 18.17 -6.54
CA LYS A 9 13.81 18.09 -6.45
C LYS A 9 14.37 17.58 -7.77
N ASP A 10 15.49 18.14 -8.22
CA ASP A 10 16.16 17.73 -9.48
C ASP A 10 16.44 16.22 -9.53
N SER A 11 16.79 15.63 -8.39
CA SER A 11 17.00 14.18 -8.28
C SER A 11 15.74 13.36 -8.59
N THR A 12 14.56 13.89 -8.28
CA THR A 12 13.28 13.23 -8.59
C THR A 12 12.95 13.38 -10.06
N VAL A 13 13.16 14.56 -10.64
CA VAL A 13 12.96 14.82 -12.07
C VAL A 13 13.88 13.91 -12.91
N SER A 14 15.15 13.76 -12.52
CA SER A 14 16.10 12.88 -13.19
C SER A 14 15.64 11.41 -13.21
N ARG A 15 15.15 10.90 -12.06
CA ARG A 15 14.59 9.54 -11.96
C ARG A 15 13.33 9.36 -12.79
N LEU A 16 12.45 10.37 -12.80
CA LEU A 16 11.23 10.38 -13.60
C LEU A 16 11.54 10.30 -15.09
N ASN A 17 12.49 11.12 -15.56
CA ASN A 17 12.93 11.14 -16.96
C ASN A 17 13.53 9.79 -17.37
N SER A 18 14.42 9.22 -16.55
CA SER A 18 15.01 7.91 -16.85
C SER A 18 13.97 6.79 -16.94
N LEU A 19 12.94 6.84 -16.09
CA LEU A 19 11.84 5.88 -16.14
C LEU A 19 10.96 6.08 -17.38
N ALA A 20 10.67 7.34 -17.72
CA ALA A 20 9.89 7.72 -18.89
C ALA A 20 10.54 7.23 -20.19
N GLU A 21 11.86 7.43 -20.34
CA GLU A 21 12.64 6.92 -21.48
C GLU A 21 12.53 5.40 -21.64
N LYS A 22 12.73 4.66 -20.54
CA LYS A 22 12.65 3.19 -20.55
C LYS A 22 11.26 2.67 -20.90
N ARG A 23 10.21 3.40 -20.50
CA ARG A 23 8.81 3.04 -20.78
C ARG A 23 8.28 3.65 -22.09
N LYS A 24 9.08 4.46 -22.80
CA LYS A 24 8.67 5.20 -24.01
C LYS A 24 7.44 6.09 -23.79
N LEU A 25 7.34 6.68 -22.60
CA LEU A 25 6.28 7.60 -22.20
C LEU A 25 6.86 8.99 -21.93
N SER A 26 6.02 10.02 -21.88
CA SER A 26 6.48 11.33 -21.42
C SER A 26 6.65 11.35 -19.89
N PRO A 27 7.53 12.20 -19.34
CA PRO A 27 7.64 12.37 -17.90
C PRO A 27 6.32 12.78 -17.23
N ALA A 28 5.51 13.58 -17.93
CA ALA A 28 4.18 13.99 -17.44
C ALA A 28 3.22 12.80 -17.35
N ASP A 29 3.20 11.90 -18.35
CA ASP A 29 2.36 10.71 -18.32
C ASP A 29 2.76 9.78 -17.16
N ILE A 30 4.07 9.59 -16.94
CA ILE A 30 4.56 8.82 -15.78
C ILE A 30 4.15 9.48 -14.47
N ALA A 31 4.20 10.82 -14.37
CA ALA A 31 3.78 11.53 -13.17
C ALA A 31 2.27 11.36 -12.90
N VAL A 32 1.42 11.43 -13.93
CA VAL A 32 -0.02 11.19 -13.81
C VAL A 32 -0.30 9.78 -13.29
N VAL A 33 0.35 8.77 -13.86
CA VAL A 33 0.20 7.37 -13.41
C VAL A 33 0.69 7.23 -11.96
N ALA A 34 1.87 7.75 -11.64
CA ALA A 34 2.45 7.61 -10.30
C ALA A 34 1.59 8.30 -9.22
N ILE A 35 1.00 9.46 -9.53
CA ILE A 35 0.10 10.17 -8.60
C ILE A 35 -1.20 9.37 -8.41
N GLY A 36 -1.77 8.83 -9.49
CA GLY A 36 -2.98 8.00 -9.41
C GLY A 36 -2.76 6.75 -8.54
N GLU A 37 -1.71 5.99 -8.83
CA GLU A 37 -1.33 4.80 -8.05
C GLU A 37 -1.00 5.14 -6.58
N PHE A 38 -0.43 6.31 -6.32
CA PHE A 38 -0.19 6.79 -4.97
C PHE A 38 -1.50 7.01 -4.23
N ILE A 39 -2.42 7.79 -4.80
CA ILE A 39 -3.72 8.11 -4.16
C ILE A 39 -4.51 6.84 -3.88
N GLU A 40 -4.66 5.95 -4.87
CA GLU A 40 -5.40 4.69 -4.70
C GLU A 40 -4.83 3.81 -3.59
N ARG A 41 -3.50 3.82 -3.41
CA ARG A 41 -2.85 3.07 -2.35
C ARG A 41 -3.09 3.69 -0.98
N GLU A 42 -2.91 5.01 -0.85
CA GLU A 42 -3.11 5.70 0.43
C GLU A 42 -4.57 5.65 0.88
N GLU A 43 -5.53 5.83 -0.04
CA GLU A 43 -6.96 5.76 0.28
C GLU A 43 -7.36 4.38 0.81
N ARG A 44 -6.87 3.31 0.18
CA ARG A 44 -7.10 1.94 0.66
C ARG A 44 -6.50 1.73 2.05
N GLN A 45 -5.25 2.15 2.24
CA GLN A 45 -4.58 1.97 3.52
C GLN A 45 -5.29 2.72 4.64
N LEU A 46 -5.70 3.97 4.40
CA LEU A 46 -6.46 4.75 5.37
C LEU A 46 -7.81 4.10 5.67
N SER A 47 -8.54 3.64 4.65
CA SER A 47 -9.82 2.95 4.84
C SER A 47 -9.68 1.66 5.66
N GLU A 48 -8.59 0.90 5.47
CA GLU A 48 -8.30 -0.31 6.24
C GLU A 48 -8.01 0.02 7.70
N ILE A 49 -7.20 1.06 7.96
CA ILE A 49 -6.92 1.53 9.32
C ILE A 49 -8.20 1.97 10.02
N GLU A 50 -9.03 2.77 9.35
CA GLU A 50 -10.30 3.22 9.92
C GLU A 50 -11.27 2.06 10.19
N ALA A 51 -11.29 1.05 9.32
CA ALA A 51 -12.11 -0.15 9.54
C ALA A 51 -11.63 -0.93 10.78
N ALA A 52 -10.32 -1.15 10.90
CA ALA A 52 -9.73 -1.84 12.04
C ALA A 52 -9.97 -1.08 13.37
N ILE A 53 -9.91 0.25 13.36
CA ILE A 53 -10.25 1.07 14.53
C ILE A 53 -11.72 0.87 14.93
N ARG A 54 -12.66 0.91 13.97
CA ARG A 54 -14.10 0.69 14.25
C ARG A 54 -14.40 -0.72 14.74
N GLU A 55 -13.65 -1.71 14.28
CA GLU A 55 -13.73 -3.09 14.77
C GLU A 55 -13.26 -3.19 16.22
N ALA A 56 -12.11 -2.58 16.52
CA ALA A 56 -11.56 -2.50 17.86
C ALA A 56 -12.49 -1.77 18.85
N GLU A 57 -13.09 -0.65 18.45
CA GLU A 57 -14.07 0.09 19.26
C GLU A 57 -15.32 -0.74 19.60
N ARG A 58 -15.69 -1.67 18.71
CA ARG A 58 -16.80 -2.62 18.93
C ARG A 58 -16.38 -3.86 19.72
N SER A 59 -15.12 -3.94 20.16
CA SER A 59 -14.53 -5.15 20.77
C SER A 59 -14.70 -6.40 19.91
N ASP A 60 -14.77 -6.21 18.59
CA ASP A 60 -14.99 -7.26 17.59
C ASP A 60 -13.65 -7.95 17.27
N PHE A 61 -13.04 -8.52 18.31
CA PHE A 61 -11.77 -9.23 18.19
C PHE A 61 -12.02 -10.74 18.12
N ALA A 62 -11.09 -11.46 17.49
CA ALA A 62 -11.04 -12.91 17.59
C ALA A 62 -10.98 -13.34 19.06
N SER A 63 -11.65 -14.44 19.40
CA SER A 63 -11.58 -15.00 20.75
C SER A 63 -10.20 -15.61 21.02
N ASP A 64 -9.86 -15.77 22.29
CA ASP A 64 -8.60 -16.43 22.70
C ASP A 64 -8.48 -17.85 22.09
N GLU A 65 -9.61 -18.54 21.93
CA GLU A 65 -9.70 -19.88 21.34
C GLU A 65 -9.36 -19.86 19.84
N ASP A 66 -9.88 -18.88 19.09
CA ASP A 66 -9.58 -18.69 17.67
C ASP A 66 -8.10 -18.39 17.45
N VAL A 67 -7.52 -17.52 18.29
CA VAL A 67 -6.11 -17.16 18.23
C VAL A 67 -5.24 -18.38 18.54
N ALA A 68 -5.57 -19.17 19.56
CA ALA A 68 -4.84 -20.38 19.92
C ALA A 68 -4.85 -21.43 18.80
N ALA A 69 -6.00 -21.61 18.12
CA ALA A 69 -6.13 -22.55 17.01
C ALA A 69 -5.24 -22.17 15.81
N VAL A 70 -5.14 -20.88 15.48
CA VAL A 70 -4.26 -20.39 14.41
C VAL A 70 -2.79 -20.60 14.78
N LEU A 71 -2.39 -20.23 15.99
CA LEU A 71 -1.00 -20.39 16.44
C LEU A 71 -0.57 -21.86 16.40
N PHE A 72 -1.40 -22.77 16.95
CA PHE A 72 -1.13 -24.20 16.94
C PHE A 72 -0.84 -24.74 15.53
N LYS A 73 -1.68 -24.38 14.55
CA LYS A 73 -1.54 -24.81 13.14
C LYS A 73 -0.19 -24.45 12.51
N TYR A 74 0.43 -23.33 12.90
CA TYR A 74 1.67 -22.83 12.29
C TYR A 74 2.92 -22.99 13.17
N THR A 75 2.78 -23.37 14.44
CA THR A 75 3.90 -23.65 15.34
C THR A 75 4.19 -25.15 15.53
N GLU A 76 3.31 -26.03 15.08
CA GLU A 76 3.66 -27.45 14.96
C GLU A 76 4.78 -27.62 13.92
N ILE A 77 6.03 -27.64 14.38
CA ILE A 77 7.16 -28.14 13.59
C ILE A 77 6.76 -29.55 13.14
N PRO A 78 6.77 -29.88 11.83
CA PRO A 78 6.49 -31.23 11.42
C PRO A 78 7.54 -32.13 12.06
N SER A 79 7.13 -32.92 13.04
CA SER A 79 7.93 -34.00 13.62
C SER A 79 8.20 -34.99 12.48
N GLU A 80 9.34 -34.85 11.81
CA GLU A 80 9.90 -35.87 10.92
C GLU A 80 9.92 -37.20 11.69
N LYS A 81 9.16 -38.17 11.18
CA LYS A 81 9.19 -39.57 11.63
C LYS A 81 10.31 -40.32 10.93
#